data_AF-A0A2H0ACF4-F1
#
_entry.id   AF-A0A2H0ACF4-F1
#
_cell.length_a   1.000
_cell.length_b   1.000
_cell.length_c   1.000
_cell.angle_alpha   90.00
_cell.angle_beta   90.00
_cell.angle_gamma   90.00
#
_symmetry.space_group_name_H-M   'P 1'
#
loop_
_entity.id
_entity.type
_entity.pdbx_description
1 polymer ?
#
loop_
_entity_poly.entity_id
_entity_poly.type
_entity_poly.pdbx_seq_one_letter_code
_entity_poly.pdbx_strand_id
1 'polypeptide(L)' 'MNAKQARECIERWQGDSRQSQARSLRLALESQELSLMYYEQKGNDQAVARTTTILTLLRERLRAVVSE' A
#
# COMPACT_ATOMS: atom_id res chain seq x y z
N MET A 1 8.62 3.23 2.19
CA MET A 1 8.41 1.78 1.93
C MET A 1 8.84 1.43 0.51
N ASN A 2 9.35 0.22 0.24
CA ASN A 2 9.59 -0.30 -1.12
C ASN A 2 8.58 -1.41 -1.47
N ALA A 3 8.55 -1.85 -2.74
CA ALA A 3 7.61 -2.88 -3.18
C ALA A 3 7.80 -4.23 -2.46
N LYS A 4 9.04 -4.57 -2.06
CA LYS A 4 9.33 -5.78 -1.29
C LYS A 4 8.72 -5.71 0.11
N GLN A 5 8.94 -4.60 0.81
CA GLN A 5 8.37 -4.34 2.13
C GLN A 5 6.84 -4.32 2.10
N ALA A 6 6.24 -3.77 1.03
CA ALA A 6 4.79 -3.79 0.85
C ALA A 6 4.24 -5.23 0.76
N ARG A 7 4.93 -6.13 0.04
CA ARG A 7 4.57 -7.54 -0.04
C ARG A 7 4.74 -8.26 1.30
N GLU A 8 5.84 -8.03 2.01
CA GLU A 8 6.09 -8.60 3.33
C GLU A 8 5.00 -8.17 4.34
N CYS A 9 4.55 -6.91 4.29
CA CYS A 9 3.42 -6.44 5.09
C CYS A 9 2.11 -7.16 4.73
N ILE A 10 1.82 -7.31 3.43
CA ILE A 10 0.63 -8.03 2.96
C ILE A 10 0.65 -9.47 3.45
N GLU A 11 1.75 -10.20 3.27
CA GLU A 11 1.93 -11.57 3.72
C GLU A 11 1.71 -11.70 5.23
N ARG A 12 2.28 -10.78 6.01
CA ARG A 12 2.06 -10.75 7.46
C ARG A 12 0.59 -10.59 7.83
N TRP A 13 -0.14 -9.72 7.14
CA TRP A 13 -1.56 -9.50 7.44
C TRP A 13 -2.44 -10.66 7.02
N GLN A 14 -2.02 -11.54 6.11
CA GLN A 14 -2.82 -12.69 5.70
C GLN A 14 -3.20 -13.62 6.87
N GLY A 15 -2.39 -13.64 7.95
CA GLY A 15 -2.69 -14.39 9.17
C GLY A 15 -3.75 -13.74 10.07
N ASP A 16 -4.09 -12.47 9.85
CA ASP A 16 -5.10 -11.74 10.62
C ASP A 16 -6.51 -11.94 10.07
N SER A 17 -7.53 -11.55 10.84
CA SER A 17 -8.92 -11.52 10.35
C SER A 17 -9.07 -10.58 9.15
N ARG A 18 -10.05 -10.84 8.26
CA ARG A 18 -10.30 -9.99 7.08
C ARG A 18 -10.53 -8.52 7.45
N GLN A 19 -11.22 -8.25 8.56
CA GLN A 19 -11.45 -6.88 9.03
C GLN A 19 -10.14 -6.20 9.44
N SER A 20 -9.26 -6.91 10.15
CA SER A 20 -7.92 -6.42 10.51
C SER A 20 -7.04 -6.21 9.29
N GLN A 21 -7.05 -7.14 8.33
CA GLN A 21 -6.38 -6.99 7.04
C GLN A 21 -6.83 -5.72 6.32
N ALA A 22 -8.14 -5.53 6.16
CA ALA A 22 -8.70 -4.37 5.48
C ALA A 22 -8.34 -3.06 6.18
N ARG A 23 -8.33 -3.04 7.52
CA ARG A 23 -7.90 -1.87 8.30
C ARG A 23 -6.43 -1.55 8.05
N SER A 24 -5.55 -2.55 8.15
CA SER A 24 -4.11 -2.37 7.94
C SER A 24 -3.80 -1.91 6.51
N LEU A 25 -4.47 -2.47 5.51
CA LEU A 25 -4.34 -2.07 4.10
C LEU A 25 -4.78 -0.62 3.87
N ARG A 26 -5.90 -0.17 4.47
CA ARG A 26 -6.37 1.22 4.36
C ARG A 26 -5.38 2.21 4.97
N LEU A 27 -4.86 1.91 6.16
CA LEU A 27 -3.85 2.75 6.81
C LEU A 27 -2.55 2.84 6.00
N ALA A 28 -2.12 1.72 5.41
CA ALA A 28 -0.95 1.70 4.55
C ALA A 28 -1.17 2.51 3.26
N LEU A 29 -2.36 2.45 2.66
CA LEU A 29 -2.72 3.25 1.50
C LEU A 29 -2.63 4.75 1.80
N GLU A 30 -3.29 5.21 2.87
CA GLU A 30 -3.27 6.62 3.28
C GLU A 30 -1.84 7.14 3.49
N SER A 31 -1.00 6.35 4.17
CA SER A 31 0.42 6.69 4.37
C SER A 31 1.20 6.79 3.06
N GLN A 32 0.93 5.90 2.09
CA GLN A 32 1.60 5.94 0.79
C GLN A 32 1.07 7.07 -0.11
N GLU A 33 -0.20 7.45 -0.02
CA GLU A 33 -0.76 8.60 -0.75
C GLU A 33 -0.11 9.91 -0.29
N LEU A 34 0.09 10.09 1.03
CA LEU A 34 0.84 11.23 1.56
C LEU A 34 2.30 11.23 1.08
N SER A 35 2.93 10.05 1.02
CA SER A 35 4.30 9.91 0.50
C SER A 35 4.37 10.27 -0.99
N LEU A 36 3.37 9.86 -1.78
CA LEU A 36 3.28 10.18 -3.20
C LEU A 36 3.23 11.69 -3.41
N MET A 37 2.31 12.39 -2.74
CA MET A 37 2.19 13.85 -2.82
C MET A 37 3.50 14.54 -2.45
N TYR A 38 4.18 14.06 -1.40
CA TYR A 38 5.49 14.57 -1.01
C TYR A 38 6.54 14.41 -2.12
N TYR A 39 6.62 13.23 -2.76
CA TYR A 39 7.58 12.99 -3.83
C TYR A 39 7.27 13.76 -5.11
N GLU A 40 5.99 13.91 -5.45
CA GLU A 40 5.53 14.75 -6.57
C GLU A 40 5.94 16.20 -6.36
N GLN A 41 5.73 16.77 -5.17
CA GLN A 41 6.15 18.12 -4.83
C GLN A 41 7.67 18.31 -4.90
N LYS A 42 8.45 17.25 -4.69
CA LYS A 42 9.92 17.27 -4.80
C LYS A 42 10.44 16.96 -6.20
N GLY A 43 9.57 16.68 -7.16
CA GLY A 43 9.97 16.28 -8.52
C GLY A 43 10.77 14.98 -8.54
N ASN A 44 10.53 14.08 -7.59
CA ASN A 44 11.26 12.81 -7.49
C ASN A 44 10.51 11.71 -8.24
N ASP A 45 10.62 11.71 -9.56
CA ASP A 45 9.86 10.82 -10.45
C ASP A 45 10.10 9.33 -10.15
N GLN A 46 11.32 8.96 -9.76
CA GLN A 46 11.63 7.58 -9.37
C GLN A 46 10.88 7.15 -8.10
N ALA A 47 10.81 8.04 -7.11
CA ALA A 47 10.07 7.78 -5.87
C ALA A 47 8.55 7.79 -6.10
N VAL A 48 8.06 8.65 -6.99
CA VAL A 48 6.66 8.68 -7.47
C VAL A 48 6.31 7.34 -8.10
N ALA A 49 7.05 6.89 -9.13
CA ALA A 49 6.78 5.64 -9.83
C ALA A 49 6.77 4.42 -8.88
N ARG A 50 7.72 4.37 -7.95
CA ARG A 50 7.79 3.32 -6.93
C ARG A 50 6.59 3.36 -5.98
N THR A 51 6.22 4.54 -5.49
CA THR A 51 5.09 4.70 -4.56
C THR A 51 3.77 4.34 -5.25
N THR A 52 3.58 4.72 -6.51
CA THR A 52 2.43 4.33 -7.33
C THR A 52 2.32 2.82 -7.51
N THR A 53 3.45 2.13 -7.71
CA THR A 53 3.48 0.66 -7.78
C THR A 53 3.01 0.03 -6.46
N ILE A 54 3.47 0.58 -5.32
CA ILE A 54 3.06 0.10 -3.99
C ILE A 54 1.57 0.33 -3.76
N LEU A 55 1.06 1.51 -4.09
CA LEU A 55 -0.37 1.84 -3.98
C LEU A 55 -1.24 0.88 -4.79
N THR A 56 -0.80 0.52 -6.00
CA THR A 56 -1.51 -0.46 -6.85
C THR A 56 -1.63 -1.82 -6.15
N LEU A 57 -0.51 -2.36 -5.65
CA LEU A 57 -0.49 -3.65 -4.93
C LEU A 57 -1.41 -3.64 -3.70
N LEU A 58 -1.37 -2.57 -2.90
CA LEU A 58 -2.20 -2.44 -1.71
C LEU A 58 -3.69 -2.34 -2.05
N ARG A 59 -4.06 -1.60 -3.12
CA ARG A 59 -5.44 -1.47 -3.59
C ARG A 59 -6.00 -2.79 -4.11
N GLU A 60 -5.22 -3.52 -4.90
CA GLU A 60 -5.60 -4.86 -5.39
C GLU A 60 -5.86 -5.81 -4.23
N ARG A 61 -4.96 -5.85 -3.25
CA ARG A 61 -5.16 -6.71 -2.07
C ARG A 61 -6.37 -6.30 -1.24
N LEU A 62 -6.59 -5.01 -1.02
CA LEU A 62 -7.76 -4.52 -0.29
C LEU A 62 -9.06 -4.92 -0.99
N ARG A 63 -9.12 -4.81 -2.33
CA ARG A 63 -10.27 -5.25 -3.11
C ARG A 63 -10.53 -6.75 -2.92
N ALA A 64 -9.49 -7.58 -2.97
CA ALA A 64 -9.63 -9.02 -2.74
C ALA A 64 -10.20 -9.33 -1.34
N VAL A 65 -9.66 -8.69 -0.29
CA VAL A 65 -10.09 -8.93 1.10
C VAL A 65 -11.54 -8.48 1.37
N VAL A 66 -12.03 -7.44 0.68
CA VAL A 66 -13.37 -6.87 0.91
C VAL A 66 -14.44 -7.52 0.01
N SER A 67 -14.07 -8.16 -1.09
CA SER A 67 -15.02 -8.75 -2.05
C SER A 67 -15.43 -10.19 -1.74
N GLU A 68 -14.83 -10.82 -0.72
CA GLU A 68 -15.16 -12.18 -0.24
C GLU A 68 -15.92 -12.17 1.09
#